data_AF-A0A358SMB5-F1
#
_entry.id   AF-A0A358SMB5-F1
#
_cell.length_a   1.000
_cell.length_b   1.000
_cell.length_c   1.000
_cell.angle_alpha   90.00
_cell.angle_beta   90.00
_cell.angle_gamma   90.00
#
_symmetry.space_group_name_H-M   'P 1'
#
loop_
_entity.id
_entity.type
_entity.pdbx_description
1 polymer ?
#
loop_
_entity_poly.entity_id
_entity_poly.type
_entity_poly.pdbx_seq_one_letter_code
_entity_poly.pdbx_strand_id
1 'polypeptide(L)'
;MSEQTEAVPASRQPGLGQMQADVGRRIDWRAARRAQRACCCTARPAVIAVIPPSEDRPHQTDLLLCGHHYRASSRALAAAKATVLNIDGSPVTDSAWRY
;
A
#
# COMPACT_ATOMS: atom_id res chain seq x y z
N MET A 1 1.65 21.42 -48.34
CA MET A 1 1.05 20.25 -47.67
C MET A 1 2.04 19.81 -46.60
N SER A 2 1.88 20.35 -45.40
CA SER A 2 2.77 20.10 -44.25
C SER A 2 1.91 19.51 -43.15
N GLU A 3 1.87 18.18 -43.07
CA GLU A 3 1.27 17.48 -41.93
C GLU A 3 2.43 16.96 -41.08
N GLN A 4 2.77 17.73 -40.05
CA GLN A 4 3.67 17.28 -38.99
C GLN A 4 2.81 16.50 -37.99
N THR A 5 2.97 15.18 -37.97
CA THR A 5 2.39 14.32 -36.94
C THR A 5 3.25 14.47 -35.69
N GLU A 6 2.75 15.16 -34.68
CA GLU A 6 3.37 15.19 -33.35
C GLU A 6 3.11 13.85 -32.66
N ALA A 7 4.18 13.08 -32.49
CA ALA A 7 4.17 11.85 -31.71
C ALA A 7 3.87 12.17 -30.24
N VAL A 8 2.78 11.58 -29.74
CA VAL A 8 2.40 11.58 -28.31
C VAL A 8 3.56 10.99 -27.49
N PRO A 9 4.12 11.68 -26.48
CA PRO A 9 5.20 11.10 -25.69
C PRO A 9 4.66 9.94 -24.88
N ALA A 10 5.25 8.76 -25.10
CA ALA A 10 5.00 7.55 -24.35
C ALA A 10 5.13 7.82 -22.85
N SER A 11 4.06 7.56 -22.11
CA SER A 11 3.99 7.73 -20.66
C SER A 11 5.11 6.91 -20.00
N ARG A 12 6.07 7.60 -19.38
CA ARG A 12 7.11 6.98 -18.53
C ARG A 12 6.41 6.30 -17.36
N GLN A 13 6.29 4.98 -17.39
CA GLN A 13 5.82 4.22 -16.24
C GLN A 13 6.86 4.34 -15.12
N PRO A 14 6.51 4.85 -13.92
CA PRO A 14 7.42 4.85 -12.80
C PRO A 14 7.74 3.41 -12.40
N GLY A 15 9.02 3.14 -12.11
CA GLY A 15 9.45 1.81 -11.69
C GLY A 15 8.79 1.39 -10.38
N LEU A 16 8.60 0.08 -10.17
CA LEU A 16 7.95 -0.46 -8.96
C LEU A 16 8.55 0.12 -7.65
N GLY A 17 9.87 0.37 -7.61
CA GLY A 17 10.54 1.00 -6.47
C GLY A 17 10.18 2.48 -6.23
N GLN A 18 9.83 3.23 -7.28
CA GLN A 18 9.38 4.63 -7.17
C GLN A 18 7.92 4.70 -6.72
N MET A 19 7.06 3.80 -7.22
CA MET A 19 5.67 3.70 -6.79
C MET A 19 5.56 3.25 -5.32
N GLN A 20 6.43 2.34 -4.88
CA GLN A 20 6.54 1.92 -3.48
C GLN A 20 7.04 3.04 -2.56
N ALA A 21 7.97 3.88 -3.02
CA ALA A 21 8.47 5.03 -2.26
C ALA A 21 7.41 6.13 -2.08
N ASP A 22 6.56 6.38 -3.08
CA ASP A 22 5.50 7.40 -2.98
C ASP A 22 4.37 6.99 -2.03
N VAL A 23 3.97 5.70 -2.09
CA VAL A 23 3.05 5.05 -1.14
C VAL A 23 3.48 5.26 0.30
N GLY A 24 4.79 5.12 0.59
CA GLY A 24 5.37 5.32 1.92
C GLY A 24 5.39 6.78 2.39
N ARG A 25 5.30 7.76 1.48
CA ARG A 25 5.50 9.19 1.76
C ARG A 25 4.31 9.84 2.50
N ARG A 26 3.13 9.22 2.49
CA ARG A 26 1.92 9.71 3.19
C ARG A 26 1.55 8.96 4.46
N ILE A 27 2.25 7.88 4.78
CA ILE A 27 1.98 7.11 5.99
C ILE A 27 2.50 7.90 7.20
N ASP A 28 1.64 8.19 8.18
CA ASP A 28 2.11 8.66 9.49
C ASP A 28 2.71 7.48 10.28
N TRP A 29 3.96 7.17 9.96
CA TRP A 29 4.73 6.13 10.61
C TRP A 29 4.87 6.32 12.11
N ARG A 30 4.85 7.57 12.57
CA ARG A 30 4.99 7.91 13.98
C ARG A 30 3.72 7.52 14.74
N ALA A 31 2.55 7.79 14.17
CA ALA A 31 1.27 7.35 14.71
C ALA A 31 1.12 5.82 14.62
N ALA A 32 1.43 5.22 13.46
CA ALA A 32 1.29 3.79 13.25
C ALA A 32 2.08 2.96 14.28
N ARG A 33 3.36 3.30 14.52
CA ARG A 33 4.20 2.60 15.53
C ARG A 33 3.69 2.73 16.97
N ARG A 34 2.97 3.81 17.28
CA ARG A 34 2.37 4.03 18.61
C ARG A 34 0.94 3.53 18.74
N ALA A 35 0.31 3.11 17.65
CA ALA A 35 -1.06 2.63 17.68
C ALA A 35 -1.17 1.40 18.59
N GLN A 36 -2.06 1.49 19.58
CA GLN A 36 -2.34 0.37 20.49
C GLN A 36 -3.39 -0.57 19.93
N ARG A 37 -4.17 -0.13 18.94
CA ARG A 37 -5.27 -0.88 18.32
C ARG A 37 -5.16 -0.79 16.80
N ALA A 38 -5.40 -1.92 16.13
CA ALA A 38 -5.65 -1.98 14.69
C ALA A 38 -7.03 -1.38 14.37
N CYS A 39 -7.26 -1.03 13.10
CA CYS A 39 -8.52 -0.40 12.67
C CYS A 39 -9.75 -1.28 12.96
N CYS A 40 -9.60 -2.61 12.83
CA CYS A 40 -10.72 -3.56 12.96
C CYS A 40 -10.56 -4.54 14.13
N CYS A 41 -9.55 -4.37 14.99
CA CYS A 41 -9.27 -5.29 16.10
C CYS A 41 -8.73 -4.53 17.31
N THR A 42 -8.98 -5.04 18.52
CA THR A 42 -8.38 -4.50 19.75
C THR A 42 -6.88 -4.77 19.86
N ALA A 43 -6.34 -5.73 19.11
CA ALA A 43 -4.92 -6.04 19.10
C ALA A 43 -4.08 -4.92 18.47
N ARG A 44 -2.78 -4.86 18.82
CA ARG A 44 -1.82 -3.96 18.18
C ARG A 44 -1.66 -4.30 16.69
N PRO A 45 -1.46 -3.30 15.82
CA PRO A 45 -1.21 -3.56 14.42
C PRO A 45 0.17 -4.20 14.22
N ALA A 46 0.20 -5.19 13.33
CA ALA A 46 1.43 -5.84 12.89
C ALA A 46 1.86 -5.33 11.50
N VAL A 47 0.89 -4.89 10.69
CA VAL A 47 1.12 -4.37 9.34
C VAL A 47 0.34 -3.10 9.06
N ILE A 48 0.81 -2.37 8.06
CA ILE A 48 0.10 -1.30 7.38
C ILE A 48 -0.19 -1.76 5.95
N ALA A 49 -1.45 -1.81 5.56
CA ALA A 49 -1.86 -2.04 4.18
C ALA A 49 -2.21 -0.70 3.54
N VAL A 50 -1.48 -0.31 2.51
CA VAL A 50 -1.70 0.93 1.76
C VAL A 50 -2.40 0.60 0.47
N ILE A 51 -3.66 1.01 0.38
CA ILE A 51 -4.50 0.79 -0.79
C ILE A 51 -4.36 2.02 -1.71
N PRO A 52 -3.92 1.86 -2.97
CA PRO A 52 -3.73 2.98 -3.89
C PRO A 52 -5.07 3.65 -4.23
N PRO A 53 -5.09 4.86 -4.79
CA PRO A 53 -6.31 5.43 -5.37
C PRO A 53 -6.88 4.54 -6.49
N SER A 54 -8.20 4.54 -6.65
CA SER A 54 -8.94 3.96 -7.77
C SER A 54 -10.10 4.89 -8.15
N GLU A 55 -10.81 4.60 -9.25
CA GLU A 55 -11.96 5.40 -9.69
C GLU A 55 -13.02 5.55 -8.57
N ASP A 56 -13.30 4.46 -7.86
CA ASP A 56 -14.23 4.45 -6.72
C ASP A 56 -13.62 4.96 -5.39
N ARG A 57 -12.30 5.16 -5.34
CA ARG A 57 -11.57 5.57 -4.13
C ARG A 57 -10.48 6.58 -4.53
N PRO A 58 -10.80 7.88 -4.62
CA PRO A 58 -9.88 8.88 -5.17
C PRO A 58 -8.66 9.17 -4.28
N HIS A 59 -8.62 8.64 -3.06
CA HIS A 59 -7.53 8.85 -2.12
C HIS A 59 -6.86 7.53 -1.73
N GLN A 60 -5.55 7.59 -1.52
CA GLN A 60 -4.83 6.52 -0.86
C GLN A 60 -5.45 6.28 0.53
N THR A 61 -5.57 5.01 0.91
CA THR A 61 -6.08 4.63 2.22
C THR A 61 -5.11 3.68 2.91
N ASP A 62 -4.71 4.05 4.12
CA ASP A 62 -3.82 3.22 4.95
C ASP A 62 -4.67 2.51 6.01
N LEU A 63 -4.54 1.18 6.10
CA LEU A 63 -5.21 0.35 7.11
C LEU A 63 -4.19 -0.26 8.05
N LEU A 64 -4.36 -0.03 9.35
CA LEU A 64 -3.60 -0.72 10.40
C LEU A 64 -4.27 -2.06 10.71
N LEU A 65 -3.60 -3.17 10.44
CA LEU A 65 -4.16 -4.51 10.63
C LEU A 65 -3.33 -5.32 11.64
N CYS A 66 -4.02 -6.08 12.48
CA CYS A 66 -3.39 -7.15 13.25
C CYS A 66 -3.01 -8.31 12.30
N GLY A 67 -2.06 -9.16 12.71
CA GLY A 67 -1.61 -10.28 11.88
C GLY A 67 -2.76 -11.20 11.43
N HIS A 68 -3.75 -11.44 12.30
CA HIS A 68 -4.91 -12.28 11.99
C HIS A 68 -5.79 -11.70 10.87
N HIS A 69 -6.18 -10.42 10.99
CA HIS A 69 -7.01 -9.77 9.97
C HIS A 69 -6.26 -9.52 8.68
N TYR A 70 -4.94 -9.28 8.73
CA TYR A 70 -4.13 -9.28 7.52
C TYR A 70 -4.21 -10.62 6.79
N ARG A 71 -4.01 -11.76 7.48
CA ARG A 71 -4.11 -13.08 6.86
C ARG A 71 -5.50 -13.31 6.24
N ALA A 72 -6.55 -13.05 7.01
CA ALA A 72 -7.93 -13.23 6.58
C ALA A 72 -8.30 -12.37 5.36
N SER A 73 -7.71 -11.17 5.24
CA SER A 73 -7.98 -10.22 4.15
C SER A 73 -6.93 -10.22 3.03
N SER A 74 -5.89 -11.04 3.13
CA SER A 74 -4.71 -11.00 2.24
C SER A 74 -5.07 -11.05 0.75
N ARG A 75 -6.00 -11.92 0.35
CA ARG A 75 -6.52 -12.02 -1.03
C ARG A 75 -7.26 -10.75 -1.47
N ALA A 76 -8.08 -10.17 -0.59
CA ALA A 76 -8.81 -8.94 -0.91
C ALA A 76 -7.86 -7.75 -1.03
N LEU A 77 -6.84 -7.66 -0.17
CA LEU A 77 -5.79 -6.64 -0.25
C LEU A 77 -4.98 -6.77 -1.55
N ALA A 78 -4.64 -8.00 -1.96
CA ALA A 78 -3.98 -8.25 -3.23
C ALA A 78 -4.85 -7.83 -4.42
N ALA A 79 -6.15 -8.17 -4.41
CA ALA A 79 -7.10 -7.74 -5.43
C ALA A 79 -7.24 -6.21 -5.49
N ALA A 80 -7.17 -5.54 -4.34
CA ALA A 80 -7.17 -4.08 -4.22
C ALA A 80 -5.81 -3.44 -4.57
N LYS A 81 -4.82 -4.22 -5.00
CA LYS A 81 -3.44 -3.78 -5.31
C LYS A 81 -2.77 -3.05 -4.15
N ALA A 82 -3.06 -3.47 -2.91
CA ALA A 82 -2.49 -2.86 -1.72
C ALA A 82 -1.02 -3.23 -1.55
N THR A 83 -0.20 -2.25 -1.16
CA THR A 83 1.17 -2.48 -0.68
C THR A 83 1.10 -2.77 0.81
N VAL A 84 1.68 -3.88 1.26
CA VAL A 84 1.67 -4.25 2.69
C VAL A 84 3.07 -4.14 3.27
N LEU A 85 3.19 -3.38 4.36
CA LEU A 85 4.43 -3.11 5.05
C LEU A 85 4.33 -3.60 6.50
N ASN A 86 5.41 -4.18 7.00
CA ASN A 86 5.61 -4.38 8.43
C ASN A 86 5.61 -3.02 9.15
N ILE A 87 5.38 -3.03 10.46
CA ILE A 87 5.37 -1.79 11.26
C ILE A 87 6.73 -1.06 11.29
N ASP A 88 7.80 -1.77 10.97
CA ASP A 88 9.16 -1.22 10.80
C ASP A 88 9.41 -0.60 9.41
N GLY A 89 8.44 -0.71 8.50
CA GLY A 89 8.50 -0.18 7.13
C GLY A 89 9.02 -1.17 6.09
N SER A 90 9.48 -2.35 6.49
CA SER A 90 9.91 -3.37 5.52
C SER A 90 8.72 -3.98 4.78
N PRO A 91 8.84 -4.33 3.48
CA PRO A 91 7.78 -5.00 2.76
C PRO A 91 7.43 -6.36 3.38
N VAL A 92 6.14 -6.66 3.43
CA VAL A 92 5.68 -8.01 3.76
C VAL A 92 5.95 -8.92 2.58
N THR A 93 6.81 -9.93 2.78
CA THR A 93 7.01 -11.02 1.83
C THR A 93 6.25 -12.26 2.30
N ASP A 94 5.74 -13.03 1.34
CA ASP A 94 4.88 -14.21 1.58
C ASP A 94 5.58 -15.27 2.49
N SER A 95 6.91 -15.30 2.48
CA SER A 95 7.73 -16.19 3.30
C SER A 95 8.00 -15.72 4.74
N ALA A 96 7.73 -14.45 5.07
CA ALA A 96 8.08 -13.86 6.37
C ALA A 96 7.00 -14.00 7.46
N TRP A 97 5.77 -14.39 7.10
CA TRP A 97 4.66 -14.43 8.06
C TRP A 97 4.38 -15.84 8.56
N ARG A 98 5.03 -16.20 9.67
CA ARG A 98 4.74 -17.39 10.50
C ARG A 98 4.76 -17.03 11.98
N TYR A 99 3.56 -16.84 12.53
CA TYR A 99 3.22 -16.93 13.95
C TYR A 99 1.78 -17.43 14.01
#